data_AF-A0A6C1EGS1-F1
#
_entry.id   AF-A0A6C1EGS1-F1
#
_cell.length_a   1.000
_cell.length_b   1.000
_cell.length_c   1.000
_cell.angle_alpha   90.00
_cell.angle_beta   90.00
_cell.angle_gamma   90.00
#
_symmetry.space_group_name_H-M   'P 1'
#
loop_
_entity.id
_entity.type
_entity.pdbx_description
1 polymer ?
#
loop_
_entity_poly.entity_id
_entity_poly.type
_entity_poly.pdbx_seq_one_letter_code
_entity_poly.pdbx_strand_id
1 'polypeptide(L)'
;MDYEKILFGLQPILNASTIKDVPMNDVYLGSYLIVIDQLAVSLREPNNRNVVGKTGLLANLVRILEQALDHCLHDENTSDNDRLAFFKIVSELIRCVANAMIDNDDNRDVVLSVGKNILFSYYIGGILKLNQISLDDTDDRLLNDLQMRSVALLRNFCTGGERYMEKIATFIRGPIFSMLKTTQYTYLASSDQVTLGTELLSELLKFHYKNVQISDLFFLSQYIKKISSKVQNIELPPIEDEALVASTEVQQNLANEERDDETNINLALVLDLSTCLETIVAKDEDINFSGEEEVVLNIQKNILASLDCLAPKTFNNKLIVMRRLVSCAGNISANLTTSNKKEQPLCIETIKNSTNSYTLAASLIILSNSIACKADADALMKLVSFGELIQAGSIFKDPVQYQGFLDLTRKLLNLENAMWLDAKDLVALFQTMKNCHEQTKFFSNLLPLLTHLLNKVLTVLPSSKLQSLVSSDRTIITFITEHGTLTCCIAMNKLLVSKTTCSTEVLKPLWDTIFKFQNPGQSEQLSISDLFHITKTVGIYLRNVSEANDASPIENILFMNYIQKLILMLETILSFKNNEDKGSESCFNNGKFIAGMILNLVKGTEYLTPEETKLETLAKLFF
;
A
#
# COMPACT_ATOMS: atom_id res chain seq x y z
N MET A 1 41.97 -11.69 -24.66
CA MET A 1 41.39 -12.96 -25.13
C MET A 1 42.28 -13.51 -26.23
N ASP A 2 42.79 -14.73 -26.08
CA ASP A 2 43.47 -15.43 -27.18
C ASP A 2 42.41 -16.13 -28.03
N TYR A 3 41.89 -15.41 -29.02
CA TYR A 3 40.71 -15.83 -29.78
C TYR A 3 40.97 -17.08 -30.63
N GLU A 4 42.16 -17.20 -31.23
CA GLU A 4 42.54 -18.35 -32.05
C GLU A 4 42.65 -19.62 -31.18
N LYS A 5 43.26 -19.51 -30.00
CA LYS A 5 43.35 -20.62 -29.06
C LYS A 5 41.98 -21.11 -28.59
N ILE A 6 41.05 -20.19 -28.33
CA ILE A 6 39.67 -20.54 -27.94
C ILE A 6 38.95 -21.25 -29.10
N LEU A 7 39.03 -20.71 -30.32
CA LEU A 7 38.41 -21.32 -31.50
C LEU A 7 38.97 -22.71 -31.77
N PHE A 8 40.29 -22.88 -31.67
CA PHE A 8 40.95 -24.17 -31.86
C PHE A 8 40.53 -25.17 -30.78
N GLY A 9 40.53 -24.76 -29.51
CA GLY A 9 40.13 -25.62 -28.40
C GLY A 9 38.66 -26.04 -28.42
N LEU A 10 37.77 -25.18 -28.94
CA LEU A 10 36.34 -25.47 -29.09
C LEU A 10 35.98 -26.04 -30.46
N GLN A 11 36.93 -26.18 -31.38
CA GLN A 11 36.69 -26.63 -32.76
C GLN A 11 35.84 -27.91 -32.84
N PRO A 12 36.04 -28.95 -32.01
CA PRO A 12 35.20 -30.15 -32.04
C PRO A 12 33.73 -29.88 -31.75
N ILE A 13 33.43 -28.93 -30.86
CA ILE A 13 32.06 -28.55 -30.49
C ILE A 13 31.48 -27.58 -31.51
N LEU A 14 32.25 -26.55 -31.92
CA LEU A 14 31.82 -25.50 -32.84
C LEU A 14 31.48 -26.05 -34.24
N ASN A 15 32.25 -27.03 -34.72
CA ASN A 15 32.10 -27.59 -36.06
C ASN A 15 31.22 -28.84 -36.11
N ALA A 16 30.75 -29.35 -34.98
CA ALA A 16 29.89 -30.53 -34.96
C ALA A 16 28.54 -30.22 -35.62
N SER A 17 28.15 -31.09 -36.55
CA SER A 17 26.83 -31.09 -37.20
C SER A 17 25.73 -31.35 -36.18
N THR A 18 25.99 -32.32 -35.28
CA THR A 18 25.13 -32.66 -34.16
C THR A 18 25.97 -32.76 -32.89
N ILE A 19 25.42 -32.32 -31.76
CA ILE A 19 26.14 -32.36 -30.48
C ILE A 19 26.41 -33.80 -30.00
N LYS A 20 25.64 -34.78 -30.50
CA LYS A 20 25.77 -36.20 -30.16
C LYS A 20 27.08 -36.81 -30.66
N ASP A 21 27.65 -36.23 -31.72
CA ASP A 21 28.90 -36.70 -32.34
C ASP A 21 30.15 -36.19 -31.59
N VAL A 22 29.96 -35.30 -30.60
CA VAL A 22 31.07 -34.73 -29.83
C VAL A 22 31.50 -35.72 -28.74
N PRO A 23 32.79 -36.10 -28.66
CA PRO A 23 33.26 -37.05 -27.67
C PRO A 23 33.24 -36.45 -26.25
N MET A 24 32.52 -37.07 -25.32
CA MET A 24 32.30 -36.58 -23.94
C MET A 24 32.98 -37.41 -22.83
N ASN A 25 34.04 -38.15 -23.15
CA ASN A 25 34.83 -38.79 -22.10
C ASN A 25 35.51 -37.75 -21.18
N ASP A 26 35.93 -38.16 -19.97
CA ASP A 26 36.45 -37.26 -18.94
C ASP A 26 37.59 -36.34 -19.43
N VAL A 27 38.46 -36.84 -20.32
CA VAL A 27 39.60 -36.09 -20.86
C VAL A 27 39.13 -34.97 -21.79
N TYR A 28 38.26 -35.30 -22.75
CA TYR A 28 37.71 -34.29 -23.68
C TYR A 28 36.81 -33.31 -22.95
N LEU A 29 35.92 -33.79 -22.07
CA LEU A 29 35.06 -32.95 -21.24
C LEU A 29 35.86 -31.95 -20.41
N GLY A 30 36.90 -32.40 -19.71
CA GLY A 30 37.78 -31.52 -18.94
C GLY A 30 38.46 -30.47 -19.81
N SER A 31 38.96 -30.86 -20.98
CA SER A 31 39.54 -29.92 -21.95
C SER A 31 38.55 -28.88 -22.43
N TYR A 32 37.32 -29.29 -22.77
CA TYR A 32 36.28 -28.36 -23.22
C TYR A 32 35.88 -27.38 -22.12
N LEU A 33 35.63 -27.86 -20.90
CA LEU A 33 35.25 -27.02 -19.77
C LEU A 33 36.32 -25.95 -19.47
N ILE A 34 37.61 -26.30 -19.55
CA ILE A 34 38.71 -25.34 -19.38
C ILE A 34 38.66 -24.23 -20.44
N VAL A 35 38.44 -24.58 -21.71
CA VAL A 35 38.42 -23.58 -22.80
C VAL A 35 37.16 -22.71 -22.71
N ILE A 36 35.99 -23.29 -22.39
CA ILE A 36 34.76 -22.52 -22.20
C ILE A 36 34.89 -21.60 -20.97
N ASP A 37 35.53 -22.04 -19.89
CA ASP A 37 35.80 -21.20 -18.73
C ASP A 37 36.70 -20.00 -19.08
N GLN A 38 37.79 -20.23 -19.81
CA GLN A 38 38.67 -19.16 -20.29
C GLN A 38 37.92 -18.15 -21.17
N LEU A 39 36.99 -18.63 -22.01
CA LEU A 39 36.13 -17.77 -22.81
C LEU A 39 35.18 -16.96 -21.92
N ALA A 40 34.48 -17.58 -20.96
CA ALA A 40 33.57 -16.91 -20.06
C ALA A 40 34.26 -15.80 -19.26
N VAL A 41 35.49 -16.03 -18.77
CA VAL A 41 36.31 -15.03 -18.08
C VAL A 41 36.72 -13.91 -19.05
N SER A 42 37.15 -14.26 -20.26
CA SER A 42 37.54 -13.28 -21.29
C SER A 42 36.38 -12.35 -21.68
N LEU A 43 35.14 -12.84 -21.65
CA LEU A 43 33.93 -12.07 -21.98
C LEU A 43 33.55 -11.03 -20.92
N ARG A 44 34.22 -11.00 -19.76
CA ARG A 44 34.07 -9.89 -18.80
C ARG A 44 34.57 -8.56 -19.36
N GLU A 45 35.49 -8.57 -20.33
CA GLU A 45 36.01 -7.36 -20.97
C GLU A 45 35.10 -6.89 -22.13
N PRO A 46 34.66 -5.61 -22.15
CA PRO A 46 33.74 -5.08 -23.16
C PRO A 46 34.20 -5.29 -24.61
N ASN A 47 35.51 -5.13 -24.89
CA ASN A 47 36.07 -5.32 -26.22
C ASN A 47 35.91 -6.76 -26.72
N ASN A 48 36.04 -7.75 -25.84
CA ASN A 48 35.89 -9.15 -26.21
C ASN A 48 34.43 -9.49 -26.52
N ARG A 49 33.46 -8.89 -25.81
CA ARG A 49 32.02 -9.04 -26.10
C ARG A 49 31.71 -8.61 -27.54
N ASN A 50 32.26 -7.47 -27.97
CA ASN A 50 32.13 -6.97 -29.34
C ASN A 50 32.75 -7.90 -30.39
N VAL A 51 33.94 -8.45 -30.12
CA VAL A 51 34.61 -9.40 -31.02
C VAL A 51 33.77 -10.68 -31.19
N VAL A 52 33.28 -11.25 -30.09
CA VAL A 52 32.51 -12.50 -30.12
C VAL A 52 31.16 -12.34 -30.84
N GLY A 53 30.51 -11.17 -30.72
CA GLY A 53 29.34 -10.82 -31.52
C GLY A 53 29.63 -10.70 -33.01
N LYS A 54 30.60 -9.86 -33.38
CA LYS A 54 30.91 -9.53 -34.79
C LYS A 54 31.49 -10.69 -35.59
N THR A 55 32.16 -11.62 -34.93
CA THR A 55 32.76 -12.80 -35.57
C THR A 55 31.79 -13.96 -35.76
N GLY A 56 30.56 -13.86 -35.25
CA GLY A 56 29.56 -14.94 -35.30
C GLY A 56 29.80 -16.06 -34.28
N LEU A 57 30.82 -15.95 -33.42
CA LEU A 57 31.06 -16.93 -32.36
C LEU A 57 29.86 -17.00 -31.40
N LEU A 58 29.26 -15.86 -31.02
CA LEU A 58 28.07 -15.84 -30.16
C LEU A 58 26.91 -16.67 -30.75
N ALA A 59 26.64 -16.49 -32.05
CA ALA A 59 25.58 -17.23 -32.74
C ALA A 59 25.83 -18.74 -32.71
N ASN A 60 27.08 -19.17 -32.91
CA ASN A 60 27.46 -20.59 -32.80
C ASN A 60 27.35 -21.11 -31.37
N LEU A 61 27.74 -20.33 -30.35
CA LEU A 61 27.58 -20.73 -28.95
C LEU A 61 26.10 -20.91 -28.58
N VAL A 62 25.22 -20.02 -29.04
CA VAL A 62 23.77 -20.15 -28.83
C VAL A 62 23.23 -21.40 -29.52
N ARG A 63 23.61 -21.65 -30.77
CA ARG A 63 23.21 -22.87 -31.50
C ARG A 63 23.62 -24.15 -30.76
N ILE A 64 24.86 -24.20 -30.27
CA ILE A 64 25.41 -25.35 -29.55
C ILE A 64 24.71 -25.51 -28.21
N LEU A 65 24.48 -24.41 -27.50
CA LEU A 65 23.74 -24.40 -26.24
C LEU A 65 22.35 -25.02 -26.44
N GLU A 66 21.61 -24.62 -27.48
CA GLU A 66 20.30 -25.21 -27.78
C GLU A 66 20.39 -26.71 -28.10
N GLN A 67 21.35 -27.13 -28.93
CA GLN A 67 21.53 -28.55 -29.25
C GLN A 67 21.88 -29.38 -28.01
N ALA A 68 22.77 -28.86 -27.15
CA ALA A 68 23.16 -29.53 -25.91
C ALA A 68 22.00 -29.60 -24.91
N LEU A 69 21.20 -28.53 -24.79
CA LEU A 69 19.99 -28.47 -23.97
C LEU A 69 18.93 -29.46 -24.46
N ASP A 70 18.72 -29.56 -25.77
CA ASP A 70 17.78 -30.50 -26.36
C ASP A 70 18.15 -31.94 -26.02
N HIS A 71 19.43 -32.27 -26.16
CA HIS A 71 19.96 -33.59 -25.85
C HIS A 71 19.85 -33.93 -24.36
N CYS A 72 20.25 -33.03 -23.45
CA CYS A 72 20.21 -33.35 -22.02
C CYS A 72 18.81 -33.26 -21.38
N LEU A 73 17.86 -32.54 -21.97
CA LEU A 73 16.50 -32.44 -21.42
C LEU A 73 15.53 -33.47 -22.00
N HIS A 74 15.68 -33.87 -23.28
CA HIS A 74 14.64 -34.63 -23.99
C HIS A 74 15.10 -35.95 -24.61
N ASP A 75 16.40 -36.20 -24.77
CA ASP A 75 16.85 -37.45 -25.37
C ASP A 75 16.91 -38.58 -24.33
N GLU A 76 15.83 -39.35 -24.28
CA GLU A 76 15.66 -40.50 -23.38
C GLU A 76 16.68 -41.61 -23.59
N ASN A 77 17.40 -41.63 -24.72
CA ASN A 77 18.42 -42.64 -25.01
C ASN A 77 19.82 -42.24 -24.50
N THR A 78 19.96 -41.04 -23.93
CA THR A 78 21.24 -40.55 -23.40
C THR A 78 21.55 -41.25 -22.09
N SER A 79 22.78 -41.76 -21.95
CA SER A 79 23.22 -42.32 -20.68
C SER A 79 23.26 -41.25 -19.59
N ASP A 80 23.05 -41.60 -18.32
CA ASP A 80 23.09 -40.63 -17.21
C ASP A 80 24.44 -39.91 -17.12
N ASN A 81 25.54 -40.61 -17.43
CA ASN A 81 26.89 -40.04 -17.44
C ASN A 81 27.05 -38.99 -18.55
N ASP A 82 26.59 -39.30 -19.76
CA ASP A 82 26.64 -38.35 -20.88
C ASP A 82 25.74 -37.14 -20.59
N ARG A 83 24.54 -37.39 -20.06
CA ARG A 83 23.59 -36.34 -19.67
C ARG A 83 24.22 -35.38 -18.66
N LEU A 84 24.91 -35.92 -17.65
CA LEU A 84 25.65 -35.13 -16.65
C LEU A 84 26.79 -34.32 -17.28
N ALA A 85 27.54 -34.92 -18.20
CA ALA A 85 28.60 -34.23 -18.95
C ALA A 85 28.03 -33.05 -19.75
N PHE A 86 26.90 -33.24 -20.42
CA PHE A 86 26.22 -32.19 -21.16
C PHE A 86 25.70 -31.08 -20.26
N PHE A 87 25.14 -31.38 -19.08
CA PHE A 87 24.74 -30.33 -18.13
C PHE A 87 25.91 -29.47 -17.65
N LYS A 88 27.11 -30.04 -17.46
CA LYS A 88 28.32 -29.28 -17.14
C LYS A 88 28.69 -28.32 -18.28
N ILE A 89 28.66 -28.80 -19.53
CA ILE A 89 28.94 -27.96 -20.71
C ILE A 89 27.89 -26.86 -20.86
N VAL A 90 26.60 -27.20 -20.77
CA VAL A 90 25.49 -26.26 -20.83
C VAL A 90 25.65 -25.16 -19.78
N SER A 91 25.99 -25.52 -18.55
CA SER A 91 26.20 -24.55 -17.47
C SER A 91 27.28 -23.52 -17.82
N GLU A 92 28.40 -23.95 -18.43
CA GLU A 92 29.47 -23.05 -18.85
C GLU A 92 29.14 -22.25 -20.12
N LEU A 93 28.41 -22.85 -21.06
CA LEU A 93 27.91 -22.16 -22.25
C LEU A 93 26.92 -21.06 -21.89
N ILE A 94 25.99 -21.31 -20.96
CA ILE A 94 25.06 -20.29 -20.42
C ILE A 94 25.85 -19.12 -19.85
N ARG A 95 26.92 -19.39 -19.08
CA ARG A 95 27.77 -18.33 -18.52
C ARG A 95 28.47 -17.50 -19.61
N CYS A 96 28.96 -18.14 -20.68
CA CYS A 96 29.52 -17.42 -21.83
C CYS A 96 28.47 -16.51 -22.50
N VAL A 97 27.29 -17.05 -22.81
CA VAL A 97 26.22 -16.29 -23.47
C VAL A 97 25.76 -15.13 -22.58
N ALA A 98 25.60 -15.36 -21.27
CA ALA A 98 25.25 -14.33 -20.30
C ALA A 98 26.29 -13.21 -20.27
N ASN A 99 27.58 -13.52 -20.19
CA ASN A 99 28.65 -12.53 -20.15
C ASN A 99 28.78 -11.75 -21.47
N ALA A 100 28.49 -12.37 -22.60
CA ALA A 100 28.53 -11.71 -23.91
C ALA A 100 27.46 -10.60 -24.04
N MET A 101 26.33 -10.70 -23.34
CA MET A 101 25.23 -9.73 -23.41
C MET A 101 25.36 -8.53 -22.46
N ILE A 102 26.26 -8.58 -21.48
CA ILE A 102 26.40 -7.51 -20.48
C ILE A 102 26.70 -6.19 -21.21
N ASP A 103 25.85 -5.19 -21.00
CA ASP A 103 25.90 -3.87 -21.62
C ASP A 103 26.08 -3.87 -23.15
N ASN A 104 25.50 -4.85 -23.84
CA ASN A 104 25.68 -5.02 -25.28
C ASN A 104 24.38 -5.42 -25.99
N ASP A 105 23.66 -4.43 -26.54
CA ASP A 105 22.38 -4.63 -27.23
C ASP A 105 22.52 -5.42 -28.54
N ASP A 106 23.60 -5.21 -29.30
CA ASP A 106 23.86 -5.97 -30.53
C ASP A 106 23.92 -7.47 -30.22
N ASN A 107 24.60 -7.85 -29.13
CA ASN A 107 24.70 -9.23 -28.71
C ASN A 107 23.36 -9.80 -28.18
N ARG A 108 22.55 -8.98 -27.48
CA ARG A 108 21.19 -9.39 -27.09
C ARG A 108 20.32 -9.68 -28.31
N ASP A 109 20.44 -8.85 -29.35
CA ASP A 109 19.72 -9.03 -30.61
C ASP A 109 20.20 -10.27 -31.37
N VAL A 110 21.50 -10.60 -31.32
CA VAL A 110 22.03 -11.88 -31.82
C VAL A 110 21.41 -13.07 -31.08
N VAL A 111 21.44 -13.08 -29.74
CA VAL A 111 20.85 -14.18 -28.94
C VAL A 111 19.37 -14.34 -29.25
N LEU A 112 18.63 -13.24 -29.33
CA LEU A 112 17.22 -13.26 -29.67
C LEU A 112 16.95 -13.75 -31.11
N SER A 113 17.81 -13.40 -32.07
CA SER A 113 17.62 -13.83 -33.47
C SER A 113 17.88 -15.32 -33.66
N VAL A 114 18.92 -15.86 -33.00
CA VAL A 114 19.36 -17.25 -33.14
C VAL A 114 18.51 -18.17 -32.28
N GLY A 115 18.46 -17.92 -30.97
CA GLY A 115 17.73 -18.79 -30.03
C GLY A 115 16.22 -18.55 -30.01
N LYS A 116 15.78 -17.42 -30.59
CA LYS A 116 14.36 -17.00 -30.61
C LYS A 116 13.77 -16.99 -29.21
N ASN A 117 12.47 -17.13 -29.12
CA ASN A 117 11.81 -17.31 -27.83
C ASN A 117 11.99 -18.73 -27.26
N ILE A 118 12.47 -19.69 -28.06
CA ILE A 118 12.55 -21.12 -27.67
C ILE A 118 13.63 -21.32 -26.61
N LEU A 119 14.82 -20.74 -26.81
CA LEU A 119 15.89 -20.77 -25.82
C LEU A 119 15.38 -20.40 -24.42
N PHE A 120 14.71 -19.25 -24.31
CA PHE A 120 14.19 -18.77 -23.03
C PHE A 120 12.98 -19.56 -22.55
N SER A 121 11.90 -19.60 -23.34
CA SER A 121 10.61 -20.14 -22.88
C SER A 121 10.62 -21.65 -22.66
N TYR A 122 11.37 -22.38 -23.48
CA TYR A 122 11.37 -23.84 -23.47
C TYR A 122 12.57 -24.39 -22.70
N TYR A 123 13.81 -24.09 -23.13
CA TYR A 123 14.99 -24.73 -22.55
C TYR A 123 15.40 -24.14 -21.21
N ILE A 124 15.60 -22.82 -21.12
CA ILE A 124 15.92 -22.14 -19.85
C ILE A 124 14.75 -22.28 -18.87
N GLY A 125 13.51 -22.13 -19.35
CA GLY A 125 12.32 -22.42 -18.56
C GLY A 125 12.26 -23.87 -18.06
N GLY A 126 12.78 -24.84 -18.83
CA GLY A 126 12.92 -26.24 -18.42
C GLY A 126 13.94 -26.43 -17.30
N ILE A 127 15.12 -25.79 -17.41
CA ILE A 127 16.16 -25.81 -16.37
C ILE A 127 15.63 -25.30 -15.02
N LEU A 128 14.91 -24.18 -15.04
CA LEU A 128 14.35 -23.58 -13.82
C LEU A 128 13.28 -24.46 -13.15
N LYS A 129 12.73 -25.45 -13.87
CA LYS A 129 11.76 -26.42 -13.35
C LYS A 129 12.41 -27.74 -12.90
N LEU A 130 13.71 -27.93 -13.11
CA LEU A 130 14.41 -29.12 -12.65
C LEU A 130 14.48 -29.15 -11.12
N ASN A 131 14.19 -30.31 -10.55
CA ASN A 131 14.31 -30.56 -9.12
C ASN A 131 15.55 -31.40 -8.78
N GLN A 132 16.12 -32.11 -9.77
CA GLN A 132 17.32 -32.93 -9.64
C GLN A 132 17.93 -33.14 -11.04
N ILE A 133 19.24 -33.38 -11.12
CA ILE A 133 19.94 -33.73 -12.36
C ILE A 133 20.28 -35.22 -12.42
N SER A 134 20.62 -35.85 -11.30
CA SER A 134 20.90 -37.29 -11.18
C SER A 134 20.33 -37.85 -9.87
N LEU A 135 19.98 -39.14 -9.87
CA LEU A 135 19.46 -39.85 -8.69
C LEU A 135 20.53 -40.04 -7.59
N ASP A 136 21.81 -40.01 -7.97
CA ASP A 136 22.95 -40.23 -7.06
C ASP A 136 23.63 -38.91 -6.65
N ASP A 137 23.13 -37.76 -7.10
CA ASP A 137 23.74 -36.46 -6.81
C ASP A 137 23.35 -35.98 -5.40
N THR A 138 24.17 -36.33 -4.41
CA THR A 138 23.97 -35.90 -3.03
C THR A 138 24.34 -34.43 -2.78
N ASP A 139 24.99 -33.76 -3.75
CA ASP A 139 25.53 -32.41 -3.62
C ASP A 139 24.98 -31.57 -4.79
N ASP A 140 23.74 -31.08 -4.67
CA ASP A 140 22.93 -30.31 -5.65
C ASP A 140 23.62 -29.08 -6.30
N ARG A 141 24.93 -28.88 -6.11
CA ARG A 141 25.75 -27.79 -6.63
C ARG A 141 25.61 -27.60 -8.13
N LEU A 142 25.63 -28.67 -8.93
CA LEU A 142 25.52 -28.52 -10.38
C LEU A 142 24.16 -27.92 -10.78
N LEU A 143 23.09 -28.38 -10.14
CA LEU A 143 21.75 -27.84 -10.38
C LEU A 143 21.65 -26.39 -9.94
N ASN A 144 22.16 -26.07 -8.75
CA ASN A 144 22.18 -24.71 -8.22
C ASN A 144 22.95 -23.76 -9.14
N ASP A 145 24.15 -24.14 -9.58
CA ASP A 145 24.97 -23.36 -10.52
C ASP A 145 24.26 -23.17 -11.85
N LEU A 146 23.67 -24.24 -12.39
CA LEU A 146 22.98 -24.22 -13.67
C LEU A 146 21.75 -23.28 -13.62
N GLN A 147 20.96 -23.37 -12.56
CA GLN A 147 19.79 -22.50 -12.34
C GLN A 147 20.20 -21.05 -12.07
N MET A 148 21.23 -20.82 -11.23
CA MET A 148 21.77 -19.48 -10.98
C MET A 148 22.24 -18.80 -12.27
N ARG A 149 23.05 -19.50 -13.07
CA ARG A 149 23.56 -18.97 -14.34
C ARG A 149 22.44 -18.75 -15.35
N SER A 150 21.40 -19.58 -15.32
CA SER A 150 20.19 -19.39 -16.13
C SER A 150 19.44 -18.12 -15.74
N VAL A 151 19.31 -17.83 -14.44
CA VAL A 151 18.75 -16.57 -13.95
C VAL A 151 19.63 -15.38 -14.35
N ALA A 152 20.95 -15.50 -14.23
CA ALA A 152 21.90 -14.45 -14.66
C ALA A 152 21.81 -14.16 -16.17
N LEU A 153 21.66 -15.20 -17.01
CA LEU A 153 21.41 -15.08 -18.44
C LEU A 153 20.14 -14.25 -18.71
N LEU A 154 19.04 -14.61 -18.05
CA LEU A 154 17.75 -13.91 -18.18
C LEU A 154 17.86 -12.45 -17.74
N ARG A 155 18.53 -12.19 -16.61
CA ARG A 155 18.74 -10.83 -16.10
C ARG A 155 19.53 -9.98 -17.10
N ASN A 156 20.68 -10.48 -17.58
CA ASN A 156 21.53 -9.74 -18.54
C ASN A 156 20.81 -9.46 -19.86
N PHE A 157 19.93 -10.37 -20.29
CA PHE A 157 19.06 -10.15 -21.43
C PHE A 157 18.06 -9.01 -21.17
N CYS A 158 17.43 -8.99 -19.99
CA CYS A 158 16.44 -7.98 -19.61
C CYS A 158 17.02 -6.60 -19.31
N THR A 159 18.29 -6.50 -18.90
CA THR A 159 18.97 -5.22 -18.63
C THR A 159 19.03 -4.29 -19.85
N GLY A 160 18.86 -4.82 -21.07
CA GLY A 160 18.83 -4.01 -22.31
C GLY A 160 17.54 -3.18 -22.52
N GLY A 161 16.63 -3.18 -21.54
CA GLY A 161 15.44 -2.34 -21.52
C GLY A 161 14.11 -3.09 -21.69
N GLU A 162 13.01 -2.33 -21.61
CA GLU A 162 11.63 -2.86 -21.53
C GLU A 162 11.28 -3.83 -22.67
N ARG A 163 11.79 -3.57 -23.89
CA ARG A 163 11.54 -4.38 -25.09
C ARG A 163 11.93 -5.86 -24.95
N TYR A 164 12.94 -6.16 -24.13
CA TYR A 164 13.40 -7.52 -23.90
C TYR A 164 12.59 -8.19 -22.79
N MET A 165 12.26 -7.42 -21.76
CA MET A 165 11.46 -7.87 -20.63
C MET A 165 10.06 -8.33 -21.06
N GLU A 166 9.38 -7.51 -21.87
CA GLU A 166 8.05 -7.81 -22.41
C GLU A 166 8.00 -9.12 -23.21
N LYS A 167 9.09 -9.47 -23.91
CA LYS A 167 9.16 -10.67 -24.75
C LYS A 167 9.19 -11.97 -23.94
N ILE A 168 9.74 -11.94 -22.72
CA ILE A 168 9.97 -13.16 -21.95
C ILE A 168 9.14 -13.26 -20.66
N ALA A 169 8.59 -12.15 -20.16
CA ALA A 169 7.91 -12.10 -18.86
C ALA A 169 6.75 -13.11 -18.73
N THR A 170 5.97 -13.31 -19.79
CA THR A 170 4.86 -14.26 -19.82
C THR A 170 5.30 -15.72 -19.71
N PHE A 171 6.49 -16.05 -20.19
CA PHE A 171 6.99 -17.43 -20.28
C PHE A 171 7.85 -17.83 -19.09
N ILE A 172 8.59 -16.89 -18.52
CA ILE A 172 9.62 -17.15 -17.52
C ILE A 172 9.11 -17.03 -16.08
N ARG A 173 8.05 -16.25 -15.83
CA ARG A 173 7.48 -16.06 -14.50
C ARG A 173 7.14 -17.39 -13.80
N GLY A 174 6.42 -18.27 -14.49
CA GLY A 174 6.04 -19.60 -13.97
C GLY A 174 7.26 -20.47 -13.61
N PRO A 175 8.23 -20.67 -14.53
CA PRO A 175 9.49 -21.34 -14.22
C PRO A 175 10.24 -20.77 -13.01
N ILE A 176 10.32 -19.46 -12.82
CA ILE A 176 10.98 -18.87 -11.65
C ILE A 176 10.21 -19.22 -10.37
N PHE A 177 8.87 -19.16 -10.37
CA PHE A 177 8.08 -19.65 -9.24
C PHE A 177 8.36 -21.12 -8.93
N SER A 178 8.47 -21.98 -9.94
CA SER A 178 8.84 -23.40 -9.75
C SER A 178 10.21 -23.54 -9.06
N MET A 179 11.22 -22.82 -9.56
CA MET A 179 12.56 -22.82 -8.96
C MET A 179 12.52 -22.39 -7.48
N LEU A 180 11.89 -21.25 -7.19
CA LEU A 180 11.84 -20.70 -5.83
C LEU A 180 11.05 -21.60 -4.87
N LYS A 181 10.01 -22.30 -5.33
CA LYS A 181 9.26 -23.28 -4.52
C LYS A 181 10.13 -24.47 -4.12
N THR A 182 11.01 -24.93 -4.99
CA THR A 182 11.92 -26.05 -4.71
C THR A 182 13.04 -25.61 -3.76
N THR A 183 13.63 -24.45 -3.98
CA THR A 183 14.79 -23.97 -3.21
C THR A 183 14.44 -23.30 -1.88
N GLN A 184 13.16 -23.00 -1.60
CA GLN A 184 12.76 -22.31 -0.37
C GLN A 184 13.25 -23.00 0.92
N TYR A 185 13.44 -24.32 0.92
CA TYR A 185 13.85 -25.10 2.09
C TYR A 185 15.37 -25.07 2.34
N THR A 186 16.15 -24.89 1.27
CA THR A 186 17.60 -24.92 1.25
C THR A 186 18.21 -23.57 0.86
N TYR A 187 17.43 -22.49 0.87
CA TYR A 187 17.80 -21.19 0.30
C TYR A 187 19.14 -20.58 0.78
N LEU A 188 19.61 -20.93 1.99
CA LEU A 188 20.93 -20.49 2.48
C LEU A 188 22.09 -21.21 1.78
N ALA A 189 21.89 -22.46 1.35
CA ALA A 189 22.87 -23.20 0.56
C ALA A 189 22.93 -22.72 -0.90
N SER A 190 21.86 -22.09 -1.38
CA SER A 190 21.73 -21.56 -2.75
C SER A 190 21.43 -20.05 -2.73
N SER A 191 22.15 -19.30 -1.89
CA SER A 191 21.87 -17.88 -1.59
C SER A 191 21.74 -17.01 -2.83
N ASP A 192 22.70 -17.13 -3.74
CA ASP A 192 22.82 -16.27 -4.92
C ASP A 192 21.71 -16.59 -5.92
N GLN A 193 21.43 -17.89 -6.11
CA GLN A 193 20.36 -18.36 -6.98
C GLN A 193 19.00 -17.81 -6.55
N VAL A 194 18.69 -17.91 -5.25
CA VAL A 194 17.40 -17.49 -4.71
C VAL A 194 17.27 -15.97 -4.77
N THR A 195 18.32 -15.25 -4.37
CA THR A 195 18.32 -13.77 -4.37
C THR A 195 18.14 -13.23 -5.80
N LEU A 196 18.94 -13.69 -6.75
CA LEU A 196 18.80 -13.31 -8.15
C LEU A 196 17.44 -13.71 -8.72
N GLY A 197 16.92 -14.87 -8.33
CA GLY A 197 15.61 -15.36 -8.75
C GLY A 197 14.45 -14.49 -8.25
N THR A 198 14.49 -14.06 -6.99
CA THR A 198 13.47 -13.17 -6.43
C THR A 198 13.56 -11.75 -6.98
N GLU A 199 14.77 -11.23 -7.18
CA GLU A 199 14.99 -9.94 -7.85
C GLU A 199 14.38 -9.95 -9.25
N LEU A 200 14.73 -10.95 -10.06
CA LEU A 200 14.21 -11.08 -11.42
C LEU A 200 12.68 -11.26 -11.43
N LEU A 201 12.12 -12.07 -10.52
CA LEU A 201 10.66 -12.21 -10.40
C LEU A 201 9.98 -10.87 -10.12
N SER A 202 10.52 -10.10 -9.17
CA SER A 202 10.03 -8.77 -8.79
C SER A 202 10.03 -7.82 -9.99
N GLU A 203 11.08 -7.85 -10.81
CA GLU A 203 11.15 -7.07 -12.04
C GLU A 203 10.15 -7.55 -13.10
N LEU A 204 10.03 -8.85 -13.34
CA LEU A 204 9.12 -9.41 -14.36
C LEU A 204 7.66 -9.13 -14.03
N LEU A 205 7.28 -9.15 -12.76
CA LEU A 205 5.92 -8.84 -12.30
C LEU A 205 5.52 -7.38 -12.57
N LYS A 206 6.47 -6.45 -12.73
CA LYS A 206 6.15 -5.07 -13.15
C LYS A 206 5.52 -5.03 -14.55
N PHE A 207 5.92 -5.96 -15.43
CA PHE A 207 5.45 -6.07 -16.82
C PHE A 207 4.34 -7.12 -16.99
N HIS A 208 4.38 -8.21 -16.21
CA HIS A 208 3.41 -9.30 -16.33
C HIS A 208 2.93 -9.84 -14.97
N TYR A 209 2.06 -9.07 -14.32
CA TYR A 209 1.44 -9.43 -13.04
C TYR A 209 0.17 -10.30 -13.17
N LYS A 210 -0.48 -10.33 -14.35
CA LYS A 210 -1.79 -10.97 -14.56
C LYS A 210 -1.75 -12.51 -14.58
N ASN A 211 -2.84 -13.17 -14.21
CA ASN A 211 -2.99 -14.64 -14.29
C ASN A 211 -2.02 -15.40 -13.37
N VAL A 212 -1.61 -14.82 -12.25
CA VAL A 212 -0.85 -15.54 -11.23
C VAL A 212 -1.81 -16.46 -10.46
N GLN A 213 -1.38 -17.70 -10.19
CA GLN A 213 -2.23 -18.67 -9.52
C GLN A 213 -2.32 -18.37 -8.02
N ILE A 214 -3.47 -18.65 -7.40
CA ILE A 214 -3.66 -18.47 -5.95
C ILE A 214 -2.63 -19.29 -5.14
N SER A 215 -2.23 -20.46 -5.64
CA SER A 215 -1.14 -21.25 -5.04
C SER A 215 0.21 -20.51 -5.00
N ASP A 216 0.47 -19.61 -5.94
CA ASP A 216 1.70 -18.80 -5.97
C ASP A 216 1.62 -17.67 -4.92
N LEU A 217 0.45 -17.05 -4.76
CA LEU A 217 0.18 -16.09 -3.68
C LEU A 217 0.36 -16.73 -2.30
N PHE A 218 -0.16 -17.95 -2.14
CA PHE A 218 0.02 -18.72 -0.93
C PHE A 218 1.48 -19.03 -0.66
N PHE A 219 2.21 -19.52 -1.67
CA PHE A 219 3.65 -19.73 -1.60
C PHE A 219 4.40 -18.47 -1.17
N LEU A 220 4.15 -17.31 -1.81
CA LEU A 220 4.79 -16.04 -1.44
C LEU A 220 4.55 -15.70 0.02
N SER A 221 3.31 -15.82 0.50
CA SER A 221 2.97 -15.55 1.91
C SER A 221 3.70 -16.48 2.89
N GLN A 222 3.80 -17.78 2.55
CA GLN A 222 4.51 -18.76 3.35
C GLN A 222 6.01 -18.45 3.40
N TYR A 223 6.57 -18.07 2.26
CA TYR A 223 7.99 -17.81 2.15
C TYR A 223 8.37 -16.52 2.90
N ILE A 224 7.59 -15.45 2.74
CA ILE A 224 7.73 -14.21 3.52
C ILE A 224 7.73 -14.50 5.02
N LYS A 225 6.75 -15.28 5.51
CA LYS A 225 6.67 -15.65 6.93
C LYS A 225 7.91 -16.40 7.40
N LYS A 226 8.37 -17.35 6.60
CA LYS A 226 9.57 -18.13 6.91
C LYS A 226 10.79 -17.23 7.04
N ILE A 227 11.05 -16.36 6.06
CA ILE A 227 12.23 -15.49 6.08
C ILE A 227 12.11 -14.40 7.15
N SER A 228 10.90 -13.88 7.42
CA SER A 228 10.65 -12.89 8.48
C SER A 228 11.17 -13.35 9.85
N SER A 229 11.06 -14.65 10.14
CA SER A 229 11.60 -15.25 11.37
C SER A 229 13.14 -15.22 11.46
N LYS A 230 13.81 -15.19 10.32
CA LYS A 230 15.27 -15.24 10.17
C LYS A 230 15.93 -13.87 10.02
N VAL A 231 15.15 -12.82 9.75
CA VAL A 231 15.64 -11.43 9.79
C VAL A 231 16.22 -11.12 11.17
N GLN A 232 17.46 -10.64 11.20
CA GLN A 232 18.15 -10.27 12.44
C GLN A 232 17.80 -8.83 12.84
N ASN A 233 17.86 -8.56 14.14
CA ASN A 233 17.76 -7.21 14.69
C ASN A 233 19.12 -6.53 14.53
N ILE A 234 19.16 -5.40 13.83
CA ILE A 234 20.36 -4.56 13.75
C ILE A 234 20.41 -3.70 15.01
N GLU A 235 21.52 -3.76 15.74
CA GLU A 235 21.82 -2.76 16.77
C GLU A 235 22.12 -1.44 16.06
N LEU A 236 21.20 -0.47 16.17
CA LEU A 236 21.52 0.89 15.77
C LEU A 236 22.57 1.42 16.74
N PRO A 237 23.66 2.08 16.26
CA PRO A 237 24.54 2.80 17.16
C PRO A 237 23.70 3.82 17.96
N PRO A 238 24.04 4.05 19.24
CA PRO A 238 23.31 4.99 20.06
C PRO A 238 23.28 6.35 19.35
N ILE A 239 22.08 6.88 19.14
CA ILE A 239 21.88 8.26 18.71
C ILE A 239 22.33 9.10 19.91
N GLU A 240 23.54 9.65 19.87
CA GLU A 240 23.95 10.68 20.81
C GLU A 240 23.00 11.88 20.65
N ASP A 241 22.47 12.36 21.77
CA ASP A 241 21.43 13.39 21.86
C ASP A 241 21.62 14.53 20.85
N GLU A 242 20.59 14.75 20.03
CA GLU A 242 20.44 15.90 19.14
C GLU A 242 20.29 17.20 19.96
N ALA A 243 21.42 17.70 20.46
CA ALA A 243 21.62 19.09 20.80
C ALA A 243 23.06 19.45 20.40
N LEU A 244 23.20 20.06 19.21
CA LEU A 244 24.43 20.62 18.60
C LEU A 244 25.13 19.78 17.53
N VAL A 245 24.54 19.54 16.35
CA VAL A 245 25.30 19.67 15.08
C VAL A 245 24.41 20.09 13.89
N ALA A 246 23.70 21.22 14.02
CA ALA A 246 23.22 21.93 12.84
C ALA A 246 24.39 22.59 12.10
N SER A 247 25.21 21.83 11.36
CA SER A 247 26.10 22.33 10.28
C SER A 247 27.00 21.28 9.58
N THR A 248 26.89 19.97 9.85
CA THR A 248 27.78 18.97 9.18
C THR A 248 27.07 17.76 8.55
N GLU A 249 25.75 17.65 8.66
CA GLU A 249 24.98 16.48 8.21
C GLU A 249 24.69 16.41 6.69
N VAL A 250 25.14 17.40 5.90
CA VAL A 250 25.02 17.35 4.43
C VAL A 250 26.29 16.77 3.78
N GLN A 251 27.39 16.56 4.53
CA GLN A 251 28.64 16.01 3.98
C GLN A 251 29.04 14.63 4.53
N GLN A 252 28.44 14.13 5.62
CA GLN A 252 28.68 12.76 6.08
C GLN A 252 27.70 11.72 5.51
N ASN A 253 26.63 12.15 4.83
CA ASN A 253 25.70 11.27 4.12
C ASN A 253 26.17 10.86 2.70
N LEU A 254 27.38 11.25 2.29
CA LEU A 254 28.00 10.85 1.01
C LEU A 254 29.26 9.98 1.20
N ALA A 255 29.61 9.60 2.44
CA ALA A 255 30.87 8.89 2.74
C ALA A 255 30.69 7.55 3.46
N ASN A 256 29.46 7.07 3.64
CA ASN A 256 29.15 5.74 4.20
C ASN A 256 28.54 4.76 3.18
N GLU A 257 28.57 5.09 1.88
CA GLU A 257 28.16 4.19 0.79
C GLU A 257 29.21 3.10 0.46
N GLU A 258 30.33 3.04 1.18
CA GLU A 258 31.41 2.05 0.94
C GLU A 258 31.83 1.30 2.23
N ARG A 259 30.88 0.85 3.05
CA ARG A 259 31.13 -0.26 3.99
C ARG A 259 30.42 -1.51 3.50
N ASP A 260 31.14 -2.21 2.63
CA ASP A 260 31.09 -3.64 2.31
C ASP A 260 29.76 -4.35 2.63
N ASP A 261 28.99 -4.52 1.56
CA ASP A 261 27.75 -5.26 1.43
C ASP A 261 27.91 -6.75 1.76
N GLU A 262 27.75 -7.14 3.03
CA GLU A 262 26.96 -8.34 3.29
C GLU A 262 25.49 -7.92 3.34
N THR A 263 24.89 -7.76 2.15
CA THR A 263 23.43 -7.65 2.05
C THR A 263 22.84 -8.86 2.75
N ASN A 264 22.28 -8.66 3.95
CA ASN A 264 21.64 -9.73 4.69
C ASN A 264 20.58 -10.35 3.78
N ILE A 265 20.84 -11.56 3.29
CA ILE A 265 19.99 -12.24 2.32
C ILE A 265 18.52 -12.24 2.76
N ASN A 266 18.25 -12.41 4.05
CA ASN A 266 16.87 -12.43 4.55
C ASN A 266 16.17 -11.08 4.38
N LEU A 267 16.90 -9.96 4.47
CA LEU A 267 16.35 -8.63 4.24
C LEU A 267 16.01 -8.42 2.76
N ALA A 268 16.93 -8.77 1.85
CA ALA A 268 16.69 -8.69 0.41
C ALA A 268 15.48 -9.54 0.00
N LEU A 269 15.45 -10.81 0.44
CA LEU A 269 14.35 -11.72 0.15
C LEU A 269 13.00 -11.22 0.68
N VAL A 270 12.92 -10.72 1.93
CA VAL A 270 11.65 -10.18 2.46
C VAL A 270 11.19 -8.96 1.67
N LEU A 271 12.12 -8.09 1.27
CA LEU A 271 11.79 -6.92 0.48
C LEU A 271 11.24 -7.31 -0.91
N ASP A 272 11.91 -8.21 -1.62
CA ASP A 272 11.51 -8.62 -2.96
C ASP A 272 10.26 -9.47 -2.96
N LEU A 273 10.13 -10.45 -2.05
CA LEU A 273 8.95 -11.29 -1.95
C LEU A 273 7.71 -10.48 -1.57
N SER A 274 7.84 -9.51 -0.65
CA SER A 274 6.73 -8.60 -0.34
C SER A 274 6.37 -7.69 -1.51
N THR A 275 7.35 -7.25 -2.30
CA THR A 275 7.13 -6.49 -3.55
C THR A 275 6.39 -7.32 -4.59
N CYS A 276 6.79 -8.59 -4.76
CA CYS A 276 6.14 -9.52 -5.68
C CYS A 276 4.67 -9.70 -5.30
N LEU A 277 4.41 -10.02 -4.03
CA LEU A 277 3.06 -10.22 -3.52
C LEU A 277 2.20 -8.97 -3.72
N GLU A 278 2.70 -7.80 -3.30
CA GLU A 278 2.00 -6.51 -3.45
C GLU A 278 1.70 -6.21 -4.91
N THR A 279 2.68 -6.37 -5.81
CA THR A 279 2.52 -6.07 -7.23
C THR A 279 1.39 -6.88 -7.85
N ILE A 280 1.26 -8.15 -7.46
CA ILE A 280 0.20 -9.03 -7.96
C ILE A 280 -1.15 -8.60 -7.38
N VAL A 281 -1.28 -8.54 -6.06
CA VAL A 281 -2.59 -8.31 -5.42
C VAL A 281 -3.12 -6.89 -5.58
N ALA A 282 -2.23 -5.90 -5.79
CA ALA A 282 -2.63 -4.50 -5.98
C ALA A 282 -3.03 -4.18 -7.42
N LYS A 283 -2.55 -4.95 -8.41
CA LYS A 283 -2.76 -4.65 -9.84
C LYS A 283 -3.65 -5.67 -10.57
N ASP A 284 -3.68 -6.92 -10.13
CA ASP A 284 -4.48 -7.97 -10.76
C ASP A 284 -5.90 -7.98 -10.19
N GLU A 285 -6.79 -7.21 -10.81
CA GLU A 285 -8.23 -7.18 -10.46
C GLU A 285 -8.95 -8.47 -10.84
N ASP A 286 -8.36 -9.32 -11.69
CA ASP A 286 -8.96 -10.55 -12.23
C ASP A 286 -8.77 -11.77 -11.29
N ILE A 287 -8.07 -11.61 -10.16
CA ILE A 287 -7.90 -12.69 -9.16
C ILE A 287 -9.26 -13.07 -8.57
N ASN A 288 -9.59 -14.37 -8.65
CA ASN A 288 -10.85 -14.90 -8.14
C ASN A 288 -10.64 -15.88 -6.99
N PHE A 289 -10.88 -15.43 -5.76
CA PHE A 289 -10.81 -16.20 -4.52
C PHE A 289 -12.09 -16.99 -4.18
N SER A 290 -13.07 -17.07 -5.10
CA SER A 290 -14.29 -17.83 -4.86
C SER A 290 -14.00 -19.32 -4.61
N GLY A 291 -14.43 -19.85 -3.46
CA GLY A 291 -14.18 -21.24 -3.06
C GLY A 291 -12.78 -21.51 -2.48
N GLU A 292 -11.96 -20.48 -2.33
CA GLU A 292 -10.58 -20.56 -1.81
C GLU A 292 -10.47 -19.95 -0.40
N GLU A 293 -11.57 -19.91 0.36
CA GLU A 293 -11.63 -19.17 1.63
C GLU A 293 -10.62 -19.70 2.67
N GLU A 294 -10.29 -20.99 2.62
CA GLU A 294 -9.26 -21.57 3.49
C GLU A 294 -7.85 -21.14 3.11
N VAL A 295 -7.58 -21.00 1.80
CA VAL A 295 -6.29 -20.54 1.32
C VAL A 295 -6.11 -19.06 1.65
N VAL A 296 -7.16 -18.24 1.46
CA VAL A 296 -7.14 -16.82 1.86
C VAL A 296 -6.89 -16.66 3.35
N LEU A 297 -7.58 -17.42 4.21
CA LEU A 297 -7.35 -17.42 5.65
C LEU A 297 -5.87 -17.71 5.98
N ASN A 298 -5.28 -18.71 5.32
CA ASN A 298 -3.89 -19.07 5.56
C ASN A 298 -2.90 -18.01 5.02
N ILE A 299 -3.19 -17.37 3.88
CA ILE A 299 -2.42 -16.22 3.39
C ILE A 299 -2.44 -15.09 4.41
N GLN A 300 -3.63 -14.68 4.87
CA GLN A 300 -3.78 -13.60 5.85
C GLN A 300 -3.07 -13.95 7.17
N LYS A 301 -3.23 -15.18 7.67
CA LYS A 301 -2.51 -15.67 8.85
C LYS A 301 -1.00 -15.58 8.69
N ASN A 302 -0.46 -15.88 7.50
CA ASN A 302 0.97 -15.76 7.24
C ASN A 302 1.44 -14.31 7.21
N ILE A 303 0.66 -13.41 6.61
CA ILE A 303 0.96 -11.97 6.58
C ILE A 303 0.95 -11.38 7.99
N LEU A 304 -0.09 -11.64 8.79
CA LEU A 304 -0.19 -11.17 10.17
C LEU A 304 0.96 -11.69 11.04
N ALA A 305 1.30 -12.98 10.94
CA ALA A 305 2.44 -13.55 11.65
C ALA A 305 3.79 -12.93 11.23
N SER A 306 3.93 -12.54 9.96
CA SER A 306 5.13 -11.85 9.46
C SER A 306 5.24 -10.45 10.06
N LEU A 307 4.14 -9.70 10.11
CA LEU A 307 4.07 -8.38 10.75
C LEU A 307 4.44 -8.46 12.24
N ASP A 308 3.91 -9.43 12.98
CA ASP A 308 4.25 -9.66 14.39
C ASP A 308 5.72 -10.02 14.60
N CYS A 309 6.29 -10.80 13.69
CA CYS A 309 7.69 -11.17 13.78
C CYS A 309 8.65 -10.01 13.49
N LEU A 310 8.31 -9.16 12.52
CA LEU A 310 9.17 -8.07 12.05
C LEU A 310 9.05 -6.80 12.90
N ALA A 311 7.88 -6.52 13.48
CA ALA A 311 7.65 -5.29 14.24
C ALA A 311 8.61 -5.02 15.41
N PRO A 312 9.02 -5.99 16.24
CA PRO A 312 9.97 -5.72 17.33
C PRO A 312 11.41 -5.57 16.84
N LYS A 313 11.71 -5.89 15.57
CA LYS A 313 13.06 -5.85 15.00
C LYS A 313 13.37 -4.51 14.37
N THR A 314 14.62 -4.11 14.37
CA THR A 314 15.16 -2.94 13.67
C THR A 314 15.99 -3.42 12.49
N PHE A 315 15.69 -2.92 11.31
CA PHE A 315 16.37 -3.28 10.08
C PHE A 315 16.13 -2.25 8.97
N ASN A 316 17.01 -2.22 7.97
CA ASN A 316 16.90 -1.33 6.81
C ASN A 316 15.59 -1.58 6.05
N ASN A 317 14.94 -0.52 5.59
CA ASN A 317 13.66 -0.59 4.87
C ASN A 317 12.48 -1.18 5.67
N LYS A 318 12.57 -1.26 7.01
CA LYS A 318 11.47 -1.77 7.87
C LYS A 318 10.13 -1.14 7.55
N LEU A 319 10.03 0.18 7.50
CA LEU A 319 8.76 0.87 7.22
C LEU A 319 8.18 0.48 5.85
N ILE A 320 9.03 0.31 4.83
CA ILE A 320 8.60 -0.11 3.50
C ILE A 320 8.00 -1.52 3.57
N VAL A 321 8.71 -2.47 4.16
CA VAL A 321 8.23 -3.85 4.30
C VAL A 321 6.93 -3.92 5.09
N MET A 322 6.86 -3.24 6.24
CA MET A 322 5.66 -3.26 7.10
C MET A 322 4.44 -2.67 6.38
N ARG A 323 4.60 -1.53 5.68
CA ARG A 323 3.52 -0.92 4.88
C ARG A 323 3.07 -1.83 3.74
N ARG A 324 4.00 -2.47 3.03
CA ARG A 324 3.68 -3.43 1.95
C ARG A 324 2.90 -4.62 2.46
N LEU A 325 3.27 -5.20 3.59
CA LEU A 325 2.54 -6.33 4.16
C LEU A 325 1.10 -5.94 4.58
N VAL A 326 0.91 -4.75 5.16
CA VAL A 326 -0.44 -4.23 5.44
C VAL A 326 -1.23 -3.99 4.14
N SER A 327 -0.58 -3.41 3.11
CA SER A 327 -1.16 -3.21 1.77
C SER A 327 -1.59 -4.54 1.13
N CYS A 328 -0.73 -5.58 1.17
CA CYS A 328 -1.06 -6.92 0.71
C CYS A 328 -2.30 -7.49 1.41
N ALA A 329 -2.34 -7.43 2.75
CA ALA A 329 -3.50 -7.88 3.51
C ALA A 329 -4.78 -7.14 3.10
N GLY A 330 -4.68 -5.81 2.93
CA GLY A 330 -5.78 -4.96 2.50
C GLY A 330 -6.29 -5.27 1.09
N ASN A 331 -5.40 -5.42 0.12
CA ASN A 331 -5.77 -5.70 -1.28
C ASN A 331 -6.40 -7.09 -1.44
N ILE A 332 -5.85 -8.13 -0.78
CA ILE A 332 -6.46 -9.47 -0.76
C ILE A 332 -7.87 -9.41 -0.14
N SER A 333 -8.00 -8.64 0.95
CA SER A 333 -9.26 -8.48 1.67
C SER A 333 -10.31 -7.67 0.89
N ALA A 334 -9.88 -6.65 0.15
CA ALA A 334 -10.75 -5.78 -0.62
C ALA A 334 -11.20 -6.39 -1.96
N ASN A 335 -10.60 -7.51 -2.38
CA ASN A 335 -11.02 -8.22 -3.57
C ASN A 335 -12.51 -8.62 -3.47
N LEU A 336 -13.27 -8.37 -4.53
CA LEU A 336 -14.73 -8.54 -4.57
C LEU A 336 -15.19 -9.99 -4.33
N THR A 337 -14.32 -10.96 -4.57
CA THR A 337 -14.61 -12.39 -4.36
C THR A 337 -14.25 -12.88 -2.95
N THR A 338 -13.61 -12.03 -2.14
CA THR A 338 -13.24 -12.34 -0.74
C THR A 338 -14.34 -11.91 0.22
N SER A 339 -14.95 -12.86 0.95
CA SER A 339 -15.99 -12.54 1.95
C SER A 339 -15.46 -12.01 3.28
N ASN A 340 -14.19 -12.31 3.61
CA ASN A 340 -13.52 -11.99 4.88
C ASN A 340 -14.19 -12.60 6.14
N LYS A 341 -15.16 -13.50 6.00
CA LYS A 341 -15.91 -14.06 7.14
C LYS A 341 -15.12 -15.08 7.95
N LYS A 342 -14.29 -15.90 7.29
CA LYS A 342 -13.46 -16.92 7.97
C LYS A 342 -12.32 -16.29 8.76
N GLU A 343 -11.91 -15.10 8.40
CA GLU A 343 -10.81 -14.33 8.98
C GLU A 343 -11.22 -13.55 10.22
N GLN A 344 -12.53 -13.35 10.45
CA GLN A 344 -13.04 -12.59 11.60
C GLN A 344 -12.51 -13.09 12.95
N PRO A 345 -12.53 -14.41 13.27
CA PRO A 345 -12.02 -14.89 14.56
C PRO A 345 -10.54 -14.55 14.77
N LEU A 346 -9.71 -14.72 13.74
CA LEU A 346 -8.29 -14.39 13.76
C LEU A 346 -8.05 -12.90 14.00
N CYS A 347 -8.80 -12.04 13.31
CA CYS A 347 -8.65 -10.59 13.45
C CYS A 347 -9.12 -10.09 14.83
N ILE A 348 -10.21 -10.67 15.37
CA ILE A 348 -10.72 -10.33 16.70
C ILE A 348 -9.74 -10.76 17.79
N GLU A 349 -9.17 -11.97 17.67
CA GLU A 349 -8.12 -12.43 18.58
C GLU A 349 -6.91 -11.49 18.56
N THR A 350 -6.49 -11.07 17.37
CA THR A 350 -5.39 -10.12 17.19
C THR A 350 -5.68 -8.79 17.87
N ILE A 351 -6.90 -8.25 17.74
CA ILE A 351 -7.30 -6.99 18.36
C ILE A 351 -7.27 -7.07 19.88
N LYS A 352 -7.64 -8.22 20.46
CA LYS A 352 -7.65 -8.42 21.91
C LYS A 352 -6.26 -8.60 22.51
N ASN A 353 -5.33 -9.19 21.76
CA ASN A 353 -4.07 -9.70 22.31
C ASN A 353 -2.81 -8.99 21.78
N SER A 354 -2.85 -8.38 20.59
CA SER A 354 -1.66 -7.82 19.95
C SER A 354 -1.36 -6.39 20.42
N THR A 355 -0.08 -6.11 20.61
CA THR A 355 0.45 -4.74 20.86
C THR A 355 1.11 -4.16 19.61
N ASN A 356 1.08 -4.87 18.48
CA ASN A 356 1.72 -4.46 17.24
C ASN A 356 0.76 -3.64 16.37
N SER A 357 1.06 -2.35 16.22
CA SER A 357 0.21 -1.42 15.48
C SER A 357 0.00 -1.80 14.00
N TYR A 358 0.96 -2.45 13.33
CA TYR A 358 0.78 -2.88 11.94
C TYR A 358 -0.10 -4.12 11.80
N THR A 359 0.03 -5.10 12.70
CA THR A 359 -0.84 -6.29 12.70
C THR A 359 -2.27 -5.92 13.06
N LEU A 360 -2.45 -5.01 14.03
CA LEU A 360 -3.75 -4.42 14.34
C LEU A 360 -4.33 -3.70 13.11
N ALA A 361 -3.55 -2.85 12.44
CA ALA A 361 -4.00 -2.16 11.24
C ALA A 361 -4.51 -3.11 10.15
N ALA A 362 -3.73 -4.14 9.81
CA ALA A 362 -4.13 -5.16 8.84
C ALA A 362 -5.43 -5.87 9.27
N SER A 363 -5.54 -6.22 10.55
CA SER A 363 -6.75 -6.87 11.10
C SER A 363 -7.99 -5.97 11.02
N LEU A 364 -7.85 -4.66 11.28
CA LEU A 364 -8.94 -3.70 11.17
C LEU A 364 -9.39 -3.49 9.72
N ILE A 365 -8.46 -3.52 8.74
CA ILE A 365 -8.80 -3.49 7.31
C ILE A 365 -9.64 -4.73 6.94
N ILE A 366 -9.17 -5.92 7.34
CA ILE A 366 -9.86 -7.19 7.06
C ILE A 366 -11.27 -7.20 7.66
N LEU A 367 -11.41 -6.78 8.92
CA LEU A 367 -12.72 -6.67 9.56
C LEU A 367 -13.62 -5.65 8.87
N SER A 368 -13.09 -4.49 8.47
CA SER A 368 -13.85 -3.47 7.74
C SER A 368 -14.45 -4.01 6.46
N ASN A 369 -13.67 -4.80 5.71
CA ASN A 369 -14.11 -5.41 4.45
C ASN A 369 -15.04 -6.61 4.64
N SER A 370 -15.11 -7.18 5.85
CA SER A 370 -16.09 -8.21 6.20
C SER A 370 -17.52 -7.67 6.40
N ILE A 371 -17.72 -6.36 6.37
CA ILE A 371 -19.00 -5.67 6.59
C ILE A 371 -19.53 -5.14 5.26
N ALA A 372 -20.52 -5.83 4.68
CA ALA A 372 -21.22 -5.38 3.48
C ALA A 372 -22.54 -4.65 3.82
N CYS A 373 -23.15 -4.98 4.95
CA CYS A 373 -24.44 -4.43 5.36
C CYS A 373 -24.54 -4.21 6.87
N LYS A 374 -25.65 -3.60 7.31
CA LYS A 374 -25.93 -3.37 8.74
C LYS A 374 -25.98 -4.68 9.54
N ALA A 375 -26.52 -5.76 8.98
CA ALA A 375 -26.60 -7.04 9.67
C ALA A 375 -25.21 -7.62 9.99
N ASP A 376 -24.22 -7.41 9.12
CA ASP A 376 -22.83 -7.80 9.37
C ASP A 376 -22.22 -6.98 10.50
N ALA A 377 -22.46 -5.67 10.53
CA ALA A 377 -22.01 -4.79 11.60
C ALA A 377 -22.60 -5.22 12.94
N ASP A 378 -23.90 -5.49 13.00
CA ASP A 378 -24.60 -5.95 14.20
C ASP A 378 -24.09 -7.34 14.65
N ALA A 379 -23.69 -8.22 13.72
CA ALA A 379 -23.09 -9.51 14.04
C ALA A 379 -21.67 -9.35 14.61
N LEU A 380 -20.83 -8.49 14.00
CA LEU A 380 -19.47 -8.25 14.49
C LEU A 380 -19.47 -7.62 15.89
N MET A 381 -20.39 -6.68 16.14
CA MET A 381 -20.57 -6.02 17.45
C MET A 381 -20.97 -6.98 18.59
N LYS A 382 -21.38 -8.22 18.29
CA LYS A 382 -21.61 -9.27 19.30
C LYS A 382 -20.33 -10.00 19.70
N LEU A 383 -19.25 -9.89 18.92
CA LEU A 383 -18.01 -10.63 19.11
C LEU A 383 -16.87 -9.78 19.70
N VAL A 384 -16.91 -8.47 19.42
CA VAL A 384 -15.94 -7.48 19.90
C VAL A 384 -16.67 -6.20 20.30
N SER A 385 -16.27 -5.62 21.42
CA SER A 385 -16.86 -4.36 21.89
C SER A 385 -16.31 -3.17 21.09
N PHE A 386 -17.11 -2.11 20.99
CA PHE A 386 -16.70 -0.92 20.25
C PHE A 386 -15.53 -0.19 20.94
N GLY A 387 -15.48 -0.22 22.28
CA GLY A 387 -14.36 0.31 23.06
C GLY A 387 -13.04 -0.40 22.74
N GLU A 388 -13.02 -1.74 22.68
CA GLU A 388 -11.81 -2.50 22.29
C GLU A 388 -11.27 -2.08 20.91
N LEU A 389 -12.17 -1.87 19.93
CA LEU A 389 -11.79 -1.39 18.60
C LEU A 389 -11.21 0.02 18.62
N ILE A 390 -11.77 0.92 19.43
CA ILE A 390 -11.26 2.28 19.62
C ILE A 390 -9.85 2.23 20.22
N GLN A 391 -9.64 1.43 21.26
CA GLN A 391 -8.36 1.36 21.96
C GLN A 391 -7.23 0.79 21.08
N ALA A 392 -7.55 -0.06 20.09
CA ALA A 392 -6.57 -0.55 19.13
C ALA A 392 -5.90 0.59 18.33
N GLY A 393 -6.63 1.68 18.05
CA GLY A 393 -6.10 2.84 17.32
C GLY A 393 -5.13 3.71 18.13
N SER A 394 -5.14 3.62 19.46
CA SER A 394 -4.38 4.50 20.35
C SER A 394 -2.85 4.40 20.18
N ILE A 395 -2.34 3.30 19.62
CA ILE A 395 -0.91 3.07 19.41
C ILE A 395 -0.44 3.34 17.98
N PHE A 396 -1.34 3.82 17.11
CA PHE A 396 -1.01 4.08 15.71
C PHE A 396 -0.17 5.34 15.56
N LYS A 397 0.80 5.25 14.65
CA LYS A 397 1.76 6.31 14.33
C LYS A 397 1.98 6.47 12.83
N ASP A 398 1.75 5.41 12.06
CA ASP A 398 1.95 5.43 10.61
C ASP A 398 0.63 5.68 9.87
N PRO A 399 0.61 6.54 8.84
CA PRO A 399 -0.55 6.80 7.99
C PRO A 399 -1.32 5.57 7.52
N VAL A 400 -0.63 4.48 7.13
CA VAL A 400 -1.28 3.26 6.62
C VAL A 400 -2.15 2.60 7.69
N GLN A 401 -1.83 2.82 8.97
CA GLN A 401 -2.50 2.16 10.09
C GLN A 401 -3.91 2.69 10.32
N TYR A 402 -4.16 3.96 9.97
CA TYR A 402 -5.43 4.62 10.23
C TYR A 402 -6.55 4.21 9.26
N GLN A 403 -6.23 3.72 8.05
CA GLN A 403 -7.24 3.50 7.01
C GLN A 403 -8.35 2.52 7.45
N GLY A 404 -7.96 1.32 7.89
CA GLY A 404 -8.91 0.31 8.37
C GLY A 404 -9.65 0.75 9.63
N PHE A 405 -8.96 1.44 10.53
CA PHE A 405 -9.56 1.98 11.75
C PHE A 405 -10.66 2.99 11.47
N LEU A 406 -10.38 4.00 10.63
CA LEU A 406 -11.35 5.06 10.33
C LEU A 406 -12.60 4.50 9.66
N ASP A 407 -12.44 3.59 8.69
CA ASP A 407 -13.58 3.02 7.97
C ASP A 407 -14.38 2.02 8.83
N LEU A 408 -13.71 1.13 9.57
CA LEU A 408 -14.39 0.18 10.46
C LEU A 408 -15.16 0.92 11.55
N THR A 409 -14.53 1.88 12.21
CA THR A 409 -15.16 2.68 13.28
C THR A 409 -16.39 3.40 12.74
N ARG A 410 -16.30 3.99 11.54
CA ARG A 410 -17.43 4.67 10.88
C ARG A 410 -18.57 3.71 10.54
N LYS A 411 -18.28 2.51 10.04
CA LYS A 411 -19.27 1.48 9.67
C LYS A 411 -20.02 0.95 10.90
N LEU A 412 -19.32 0.75 12.01
CA LEU A 412 -19.91 0.21 13.24
C LEU A 412 -20.65 1.27 14.06
N LEU A 413 -20.22 2.53 14.01
CA LEU A 413 -20.76 3.60 14.83
C LEU A 413 -22.24 3.93 14.50
N ASN A 414 -23.09 3.80 15.50
CA ASN A 414 -24.53 4.08 15.45
C ASN A 414 -25.00 4.75 16.76
N LEU A 415 -26.29 5.07 16.86
CA LEU A 415 -26.83 5.75 18.05
C LEU A 415 -26.76 4.89 19.32
N GLU A 416 -26.92 3.57 19.18
CA GLU A 416 -26.94 2.64 20.30
C GLU A 416 -25.55 2.51 20.92
N ASN A 417 -24.53 2.16 20.12
CA ASN A 417 -23.17 2.01 20.68
C ASN A 417 -22.54 3.35 21.09
N ALA A 418 -22.88 4.48 20.44
CA ALA A 418 -22.44 5.81 20.89
C ALA A 418 -22.96 6.16 22.30
N MET A 419 -24.13 5.65 22.68
CA MET A 419 -24.68 5.83 24.03
C MET A 419 -23.86 5.09 25.09
N TRP A 420 -23.17 4.01 24.74
CA TRP A 420 -22.40 3.18 25.67
C TRP A 420 -20.91 3.56 25.79
N LEU A 421 -20.39 4.40 24.89
CA LEU A 421 -19.00 4.91 24.96
C LEU A 421 -18.73 5.68 26.25
N ASP A 422 -17.72 5.30 27.03
CA ASP A 422 -17.33 6.05 28.22
C ASP A 422 -16.43 7.25 27.88
N ALA A 423 -16.02 8.01 28.89
CA ALA A 423 -15.12 9.16 28.70
C ALA A 423 -13.74 8.73 28.18
N LYS A 424 -13.24 7.56 28.58
CA LYS A 424 -11.93 7.04 28.19
C LYS A 424 -11.93 6.67 26.70
N ASP A 425 -12.99 6.03 26.23
CA ASP A 425 -13.15 5.67 24.82
C ASP A 425 -13.26 6.93 23.95
N LEU A 426 -14.02 7.93 24.38
CA LEU A 426 -14.14 9.19 23.64
C LEU A 426 -12.81 9.94 23.55
N VAL A 427 -12.06 10.01 24.66
CA VAL A 427 -10.72 10.63 24.66
C VAL A 427 -9.79 9.87 23.72
N ALA A 428 -9.76 8.53 23.78
CA ALA A 428 -8.93 7.71 22.89
C ALA A 428 -9.31 7.89 21.41
N LEU A 429 -10.60 7.93 21.10
CA LEU A 429 -11.09 8.13 19.73
C LEU A 429 -10.70 9.50 19.18
N PHE A 430 -10.93 10.58 19.93
CA PHE A 430 -10.56 11.92 19.49
C PHE A 430 -9.05 12.11 19.41
N GLN A 431 -8.27 11.53 20.33
CA GLN A 431 -6.82 11.57 20.24
C GLN A 431 -6.31 10.85 18.99
N THR A 432 -6.86 9.66 18.69
CA THR A 432 -6.50 8.90 17.48
C THR A 432 -6.84 9.68 16.22
N MET A 433 -8.01 10.33 16.18
CA MET A 433 -8.43 11.20 15.07
C MET A 433 -7.51 12.43 14.90
N LYS A 434 -7.09 13.07 15.99
CA LYS A 434 -6.13 14.19 15.96
C LYS A 434 -4.75 13.74 15.47
N ASN A 435 -4.22 12.64 15.99
CA ASN A 435 -2.95 12.07 15.51
C ASN A 435 -3.02 11.75 14.01
N CYS A 436 -4.16 11.22 13.54
CA CYS A 436 -4.38 11.02 12.11
C CYS A 436 -4.43 12.33 11.32
N HIS A 437 -5.05 13.38 11.87
CA HIS A 437 -5.11 14.71 11.25
C HIS A 437 -3.71 15.25 10.93
N GLU A 438 -2.75 15.11 11.86
CA GLU A 438 -1.37 15.53 11.65
C GLU A 438 -0.71 14.83 10.46
N GLN A 439 -1.11 13.58 10.17
CA GLN A 439 -0.62 12.81 9.02
C GLN A 439 -1.25 13.25 7.69
N THR A 440 -2.42 13.90 7.71
CA THR A 440 -3.14 14.29 6.47
C THR A 440 -2.38 15.31 5.63
N LYS A 441 -1.46 16.08 6.24
CA LYS A 441 -0.56 16.99 5.54
C LYS A 441 0.34 16.26 4.53
N PHE A 442 0.74 15.04 4.85
CA PHE A 442 1.60 14.20 4.01
C PHE A 442 0.81 13.15 3.24
N PHE A 443 -0.34 12.70 3.77
CA PHE A 443 -1.21 11.66 3.21
C PHE A 443 -2.66 12.15 3.09
N SER A 444 -2.92 12.95 2.06
CA SER A 444 -4.19 13.66 1.86
C SER A 444 -5.41 12.75 1.70
N ASN A 445 -5.21 11.49 1.29
CA ASN A 445 -6.25 10.48 1.18
C ASN A 445 -6.90 10.09 2.52
N LEU A 446 -6.25 10.38 3.66
CA LEU A 446 -6.83 10.16 4.99
C LEU A 446 -7.88 11.22 5.36
N LEU A 447 -7.78 12.44 4.82
CA LEU A 447 -8.65 13.56 5.23
C LEU A 447 -10.15 13.29 4.99
N PRO A 448 -10.59 12.73 3.84
CA PRO A 448 -11.98 12.36 3.65
C PRO A 448 -12.47 11.30 4.64
N LEU A 449 -11.67 10.26 4.91
CA LEU A 449 -12.02 9.19 5.84
C LEU A 449 -12.18 9.74 7.27
N LEU A 450 -11.24 10.59 7.69
CA LEU A 450 -11.24 11.25 8.98
C LEU A 450 -12.46 12.18 9.14
N THR A 451 -12.74 13.00 8.13
CA THR A 451 -13.88 13.92 8.12
C THR A 451 -15.20 13.17 8.17
N HIS A 452 -15.33 12.06 7.42
CA HIS A 452 -16.54 11.23 7.46
C HIS A 452 -16.76 10.58 8.83
N LEU A 453 -15.70 10.07 9.46
CA LEU A 453 -15.80 9.54 10.83
C LEU A 453 -16.17 10.65 11.81
N LEU A 454 -15.50 11.79 11.78
CA LEU A 454 -15.78 12.92 12.67
C LEU A 454 -17.23 13.39 12.55
N ASN A 455 -17.72 13.59 11.32
CA ASN A 455 -19.12 13.95 11.07
C ASN A 455 -20.10 12.90 11.61
N LYS A 456 -19.78 11.61 11.43
CA LYS A 456 -20.59 10.51 11.97
C LYS A 456 -20.62 10.55 13.50
N VAL A 457 -19.46 10.69 14.15
CA VAL A 457 -19.32 10.82 15.62
C VAL A 457 -20.15 11.98 16.12
N LEU A 458 -19.96 13.19 15.59
CA LEU A 458 -20.70 14.37 16.00
C LEU A 458 -22.21 14.20 15.78
N THR A 459 -22.63 13.47 14.73
CA THR A 459 -24.05 13.22 14.46
C THR A 459 -24.68 12.29 15.49
N VAL A 460 -24.02 11.17 15.83
CA VAL A 460 -24.63 10.14 16.71
C VAL A 460 -24.37 10.36 18.19
N LEU A 461 -23.30 11.05 18.56
CA LEU A 461 -22.93 11.24 19.96
C LEU A 461 -24.01 12.03 20.71
N PRO A 462 -24.39 11.64 21.94
CA PRO A 462 -25.28 12.45 22.77
C PRO A 462 -24.70 13.84 23.05
N SER A 463 -25.54 14.87 23.00
CA SER A 463 -25.13 16.27 23.22
C SER A 463 -24.40 16.48 24.55
N SER A 464 -24.84 15.80 25.62
CA SER A 464 -24.20 15.88 26.93
C SER A 464 -22.77 15.35 26.94
N LYS A 465 -22.48 14.28 26.18
CA LYS A 465 -21.12 13.72 26.08
C LYS A 465 -20.21 14.64 25.29
N LEU A 466 -20.67 15.18 24.17
CA LEU A 466 -19.91 16.16 23.40
C LEU A 466 -19.57 17.40 24.25
N GLN A 467 -20.55 17.90 24.99
CA GLN A 467 -20.36 19.05 25.87
C GLN A 467 -19.34 18.77 26.98
N SER A 468 -19.44 17.62 27.66
CA SER A 468 -18.47 17.21 28.66
C SER A 468 -17.06 17.16 28.07
N LEU A 469 -16.93 16.58 26.88
CA LEU A 469 -15.65 16.39 26.21
C LEU A 469 -15.00 17.73 25.84
N VAL A 470 -15.76 18.64 25.23
CA VAL A 470 -15.30 19.99 24.86
C VAL A 470 -14.97 20.84 26.09
N SER A 471 -15.70 20.66 27.19
CA SER A 471 -15.44 21.37 28.44
C SER A 471 -14.13 20.91 29.09
N SER A 472 -13.78 19.63 28.93
CA SER A 472 -12.54 19.05 29.44
C SER A 472 -11.33 19.30 28.54
N ASP A 473 -11.50 19.31 27.22
CA ASP A 473 -10.43 19.54 26.25
C ASP A 473 -10.89 20.48 25.13
N ARG A 474 -10.45 21.74 25.21
CA ARG A 474 -10.80 22.77 24.23
C ARG A 474 -10.16 22.56 22.86
N THR A 475 -9.08 21.79 22.76
CA THR A 475 -8.41 21.54 21.47
C THR A 475 -9.29 20.74 20.50
N ILE A 476 -10.35 20.11 21.01
CA ILE A 476 -11.37 19.44 20.19
C ILE A 476 -12.15 20.44 19.33
N ILE A 477 -12.39 21.66 19.82
CA ILE A 477 -13.04 22.69 19.01
C ILE A 477 -12.12 23.11 17.86
N THR A 478 -10.84 23.33 18.13
CA THR A 478 -9.84 23.62 17.08
C THR A 478 -9.84 22.52 16.01
N PHE A 479 -9.76 21.26 16.45
CA PHE A 479 -9.84 20.11 15.56
C PHE A 479 -11.13 20.11 14.72
N ILE A 480 -12.30 20.34 15.32
CA ILE A 480 -13.58 20.43 14.58
C ILE A 480 -13.56 21.55 13.54
N THR A 481 -13.00 22.72 13.88
CA THR A 481 -12.95 23.87 12.96
C THR A 481 -12.08 23.64 11.73
N GLU A 482 -11.04 22.82 11.83
CA GLU A 482 -10.15 22.47 10.71
C GLU A 482 -10.82 21.57 9.65
N HIS A 483 -11.95 20.95 10.00
CA HIS A 483 -12.71 20.05 9.10
C HIS A 483 -13.88 20.74 8.35
N GLY A 484 -14.03 22.06 8.52
CA GLY A 484 -14.89 22.89 7.66
C GLY A 484 -16.33 23.08 8.13
N THR A 485 -17.08 23.83 7.32
CA THR A 485 -18.40 24.40 7.68
C THR A 485 -19.44 23.35 8.09
N LEU A 486 -19.57 22.26 7.34
CA LEU A 486 -20.52 21.20 7.65
C LEU A 486 -20.26 20.58 9.03
N THR A 487 -19.00 20.23 9.32
CA THR A 487 -18.58 19.66 10.59
C THR A 487 -18.87 20.60 11.75
N CYS A 488 -18.55 21.90 11.59
CA CYS A 488 -18.89 22.93 12.58
C CYS A 488 -20.40 23.07 12.80
N CYS A 489 -21.23 23.04 11.74
CA CYS A 489 -22.68 23.10 11.88
C CYS A 489 -23.22 21.90 12.68
N ILE A 490 -22.72 20.68 12.43
CA ILE A 490 -23.13 19.48 13.17
C ILE A 490 -22.76 19.60 14.65
N ALA A 491 -21.51 19.99 14.94
CA ALA A 491 -21.04 20.19 16.31
C ALA A 491 -21.85 21.28 17.04
N MET A 492 -22.05 22.43 16.39
CA MET A 492 -22.83 23.55 16.91
C MET A 492 -24.26 23.12 17.24
N ASN A 493 -24.94 22.42 16.33
CA ASN A 493 -26.29 21.91 16.58
C ASN A 493 -26.37 21.03 17.84
N LYS A 494 -25.37 20.18 18.08
CA LYS A 494 -25.32 19.33 19.27
C LYS A 494 -25.09 20.12 20.55
N LEU A 495 -24.18 21.08 20.53
CA LEU A 495 -23.86 21.93 21.67
C LEU A 495 -25.05 22.82 22.04
N LEU A 496 -25.73 23.41 21.05
CA LEU A 496 -26.90 24.26 21.28
C LEU A 496 -28.12 23.50 21.82
N VAL A 497 -28.29 22.23 21.47
CA VAL A 497 -29.38 21.38 21.98
C VAL A 497 -29.04 20.81 23.37
N SER A 498 -27.81 20.95 23.86
CA SER A 498 -27.47 20.51 25.21
C SER A 498 -28.23 21.32 26.27
N LYS A 499 -28.62 20.67 27.37
CA LYS A 499 -29.35 21.33 28.48
C LYS A 499 -28.50 22.29 29.29
N THR A 500 -27.18 22.28 29.09
CA THR A 500 -26.21 23.09 29.83
C THR A 500 -25.69 24.18 28.90
N THR A 501 -25.53 25.41 29.40
CA THR A 501 -25.08 26.52 28.57
C THR A 501 -23.61 26.35 28.16
N CYS A 502 -23.31 26.46 26.86
CA CYS A 502 -21.93 26.48 26.37
C CYS A 502 -21.35 27.90 26.43
N SER A 503 -20.08 28.04 26.80
CA SER A 503 -19.40 29.33 26.86
C SER A 503 -19.18 29.94 25.47
N THR A 504 -19.18 31.27 25.38
CA THR A 504 -18.89 32.01 24.15
C THR A 504 -17.53 31.66 23.55
N GLU A 505 -16.54 31.32 24.39
CA GLU A 505 -15.20 30.90 23.96
C GLU A 505 -15.21 29.60 23.15
N VAL A 506 -16.19 28.72 23.38
CA VAL A 506 -16.39 27.48 22.61
C VAL A 506 -17.18 27.73 21.33
N LEU A 507 -18.21 28.59 21.39
CA LEU A 507 -19.10 28.82 20.27
C LEU A 507 -18.48 29.73 19.19
N LYS A 508 -17.65 30.71 19.58
CA LYS A 508 -17.08 31.70 18.65
C LYS A 508 -16.22 31.08 17.54
N PRO A 509 -15.25 30.18 17.81
CA PRO A 509 -14.43 29.57 16.74
C PRO A 509 -15.26 28.78 15.72
N LEU A 510 -16.33 28.13 16.19
CA LEU A 510 -17.27 27.42 15.32
C LEU A 510 -18.04 28.41 14.43
N TRP A 511 -18.52 29.53 14.99
CA TRP A 511 -19.19 30.57 14.20
C TRP A 511 -18.27 31.23 13.17
N ASP A 512 -17.02 31.52 13.54
CA ASP A 512 -16.00 32.06 12.63
C ASP A 512 -15.81 31.15 11.40
N THR A 513 -15.84 29.83 11.62
CA THR A 513 -15.73 28.83 10.54
C THR A 513 -17.02 28.69 9.74
N ILE A 514 -18.18 28.68 10.42
CA ILE A 514 -19.51 28.60 9.77
C ILE A 514 -19.73 29.77 8.81
N PHE A 515 -19.35 30.98 9.23
CA PHE A 515 -19.52 32.22 8.46
C PHE A 515 -18.30 32.62 7.60
N LYS A 516 -17.38 31.68 7.34
CA LYS A 516 -16.17 31.93 6.53
C LYS A 516 -16.46 32.17 5.04
N PHE A 517 -17.70 32.06 4.57
CA PHE A 517 -18.05 32.28 3.16
C PHE A 517 -17.81 33.73 2.70
N GLN A 518 -17.30 33.89 1.48
CA GLN A 518 -16.88 35.18 0.90
C GLN A 518 -18.07 35.97 0.31
N ASN A 519 -17.85 37.27 0.11
CA ASN A 519 -18.86 38.22 -0.38
C ASN A 519 -19.39 37.84 -1.78
N PRO A 520 -20.63 38.24 -2.12
CA PRO A 520 -21.19 38.00 -3.45
C PRO A 520 -20.32 38.68 -4.52
N GLY A 521 -19.87 37.90 -5.52
CA GLY A 521 -19.03 38.38 -6.64
C GLY A 521 -17.70 37.64 -6.83
N GLN A 522 -17.33 36.70 -5.95
CA GLN A 522 -16.18 35.80 -6.13
C GLN A 522 -16.65 34.39 -6.51
N SER A 523 -15.78 33.63 -7.18
CA SER A 523 -16.08 32.37 -7.89
C SER A 523 -16.46 31.16 -7.02
N GLU A 524 -16.47 31.28 -5.69
CA GLU A 524 -16.92 30.22 -4.77
C GLU A 524 -18.30 30.57 -4.19
N GLN A 525 -19.37 30.21 -4.92
CA GLN A 525 -20.73 30.28 -4.38
C GLN A 525 -20.92 29.20 -3.31
N LEU A 526 -21.53 29.57 -2.17
CA LEU A 526 -21.98 28.63 -1.15
C LEU A 526 -22.85 27.53 -1.79
N SER A 527 -22.53 26.27 -1.53
CA SER A 527 -23.39 25.18 -1.97
C SER A 527 -24.76 25.26 -1.26
N ILE A 528 -25.84 24.87 -1.94
CA ILE A 528 -27.18 24.80 -1.31
C ILE A 528 -27.16 23.88 -0.08
N SER A 529 -26.34 22.82 -0.11
CA SER A 529 -26.13 21.92 1.02
C SER A 529 -25.55 22.63 2.24
N ASP A 530 -24.47 23.41 2.06
CA ASP A 530 -23.86 24.16 3.15
C ASP A 530 -24.84 25.19 3.70
N LEU A 531 -25.54 25.92 2.82
CA LEU A 531 -26.54 26.91 3.22
C LEU A 531 -27.69 26.28 4.00
N PHE A 532 -28.14 25.08 3.65
CA PHE A 532 -29.13 24.33 4.42
C PHE A 532 -28.64 24.04 5.85
N HIS A 533 -27.39 23.59 6.01
CA HIS A 533 -26.82 23.31 7.32
C HIS A 533 -26.61 24.57 8.15
N ILE A 534 -26.10 25.65 7.55
CA ILE A 534 -25.90 26.95 8.20
C ILE A 534 -27.26 27.49 8.69
N THR A 535 -28.28 27.52 7.82
CA THR A 535 -29.61 28.05 8.18
C THR A 535 -30.26 27.25 9.29
N LYS A 536 -30.17 25.91 9.26
CA LYS A 536 -30.65 25.07 10.35
C LYS A 536 -29.96 25.43 11.68
N THR A 537 -28.65 25.61 11.66
CA THR A 537 -27.86 25.95 12.87
C THR A 537 -28.20 27.34 13.41
N VAL A 538 -28.30 28.35 12.54
CA VAL A 538 -28.73 29.70 12.91
C VAL A 538 -30.14 29.68 13.51
N GLY A 539 -31.07 28.95 12.90
CA GLY A 539 -32.44 28.81 13.40
C GLY A 539 -32.49 28.22 14.81
N ILE A 540 -31.74 27.13 15.07
CA ILE A 540 -31.66 26.52 16.40
C ILE A 540 -31.12 27.53 17.43
N TYR A 541 -30.05 28.25 17.10
CA TYR A 541 -29.47 29.26 18.01
C TYR A 541 -30.49 30.35 18.35
N LEU A 542 -31.09 30.97 17.34
CA LEU A 542 -32.03 32.08 17.55
C LEU A 542 -33.27 31.65 18.32
N ARG A 543 -33.79 30.44 18.08
CA ARG A 543 -34.90 29.88 18.86
C ARG A 543 -34.52 29.78 20.34
N ASN A 544 -33.37 29.18 20.65
CA ASN A 544 -32.94 29.00 22.03
C ASN A 544 -32.73 30.34 22.75
N VAL A 545 -32.19 31.34 22.06
CA VAL A 545 -32.05 32.71 22.60
C VAL A 545 -33.43 33.34 22.84
N SER A 546 -34.37 33.18 21.92
CA SER A 546 -35.73 33.71 22.06
C SER A 546 -36.54 33.05 23.18
N GLU A 547 -36.32 31.76 23.47
CA GLU A 547 -37.01 31.01 24.53
C GLU A 547 -36.46 31.32 25.93
N ALA A 548 -35.24 31.85 26.04
CA ALA A 548 -34.57 32.12 27.32
C ALA A 548 -35.13 33.33 28.10
N ASN A 549 -36.13 34.05 27.57
CA ASN A 549 -36.89 35.16 28.19
C ASN A 549 -36.11 36.35 28.81
N ASP A 550 -34.77 36.37 28.73
CA ASP A 550 -33.91 37.43 29.29
C ASP A 550 -32.93 38.05 28.26
N ALA A 551 -33.03 37.70 26.98
CA ALA A 551 -32.07 38.15 25.98
C ALA A 551 -32.51 39.46 25.29
N SER A 552 -31.94 40.58 25.73
CA SER A 552 -31.93 41.79 24.90
C SER A 552 -31.14 41.53 23.59
N PRO A 553 -31.49 42.19 22.45
CA PRO A 553 -30.73 42.06 21.20
C PRO A 553 -29.24 42.36 21.35
N ILE A 554 -28.88 43.16 22.37
CA ILE A 554 -27.55 43.68 22.65
C ILE A 554 -26.55 42.56 23.01
N GLU A 555 -27.00 41.40 23.51
CA GLU A 555 -26.11 40.30 23.91
C GLU A 555 -26.06 39.14 22.90
N ASN A 556 -26.74 39.27 21.76
CA ASN A 556 -26.77 38.20 20.76
C ASN A 556 -25.48 38.13 19.93
N ILE A 557 -24.76 37.00 20.01
CA ILE A 557 -23.46 36.80 19.31
C ILE A 557 -23.59 37.01 17.80
N LEU A 558 -24.70 36.57 17.18
CA LEU A 558 -24.91 36.73 15.75
C LEU A 558 -25.13 38.19 15.36
N PHE A 559 -25.83 38.98 16.18
CA PHE A 559 -26.09 40.38 15.89
C PHE A 559 -24.84 41.24 16.16
N MET A 560 -24.07 40.92 17.21
CA MET A 560 -22.85 41.67 17.51
C MET A 560 -21.71 41.38 16.52
N ASN A 561 -21.47 40.11 16.19
CA ASN A 561 -20.24 39.71 15.49
C ASN A 561 -20.46 39.29 14.02
N TYR A 562 -21.68 38.89 13.65
CA TYR A 562 -21.94 38.25 12.34
C TYR A 562 -23.13 38.86 11.58
N ILE A 563 -23.60 40.05 11.95
CA ILE A 563 -24.82 40.66 11.37
C ILE A 563 -24.75 40.82 9.85
N GLN A 564 -23.59 41.24 9.32
CA GLN A 564 -23.41 41.39 7.88
C GLN A 564 -23.48 40.04 7.14
N LYS A 565 -22.96 38.97 7.76
CA LYS A 565 -23.02 37.62 7.21
C LYS A 565 -24.45 37.07 7.26
N LEU A 566 -25.19 37.38 8.33
CA LEU A 566 -26.60 37.03 8.48
C LEU A 566 -27.47 37.74 7.43
N ILE A 567 -27.23 39.04 7.19
CA ILE A 567 -27.88 39.82 6.13
C ILE A 567 -27.61 39.18 4.76
N LEU A 568 -26.34 38.93 4.43
CA LEU A 568 -25.96 38.31 3.15
C LEU A 568 -26.61 36.93 2.95
N MET A 569 -26.63 36.12 4.01
CA MET A 569 -27.28 34.81 3.99
C MET A 569 -28.78 34.93 3.69
N LEU A 570 -29.49 35.84 4.36
CA LEU A 570 -30.92 36.07 4.13
C LEU A 570 -31.21 36.67 2.75
N GLU A 571 -30.38 37.59 2.25
CA GLU A 571 -30.49 38.12 0.88
C GLU A 571 -30.36 36.99 -0.15
N THR A 572 -29.40 36.08 0.07
CA THR A 572 -29.19 34.90 -0.78
C THR A 572 -30.40 33.97 -0.75
N ILE A 573 -30.92 33.63 0.44
CA ILE A 573 -32.07 32.73 0.57
C ILE A 573 -33.34 33.36 0.00
N LEU A 574 -33.52 34.68 0.11
CA LEU A 574 -34.69 35.36 -0.44
C LEU A 574 -34.77 35.21 -1.97
N SER A 575 -33.62 35.12 -2.66
CA SER A 575 -33.57 34.84 -4.10
C SER A 575 -34.15 33.47 -4.48
N PHE A 576 -34.25 32.53 -3.53
CA PHE A 576 -34.79 31.19 -3.75
C PHE A 576 -36.31 31.11 -3.67
N LYS A 577 -37.01 32.21 -3.38
CA LYS A 577 -38.48 32.25 -3.19
C LYS A 577 -39.28 31.57 -4.30
N ASN A 578 -38.78 31.65 -5.54
CA ASN A 578 -39.44 31.11 -6.73
C ASN A 578 -38.74 29.86 -7.31
N ASN A 579 -37.73 29.32 -6.63
CA ASN A 579 -37.04 28.11 -7.08
C ASN A 579 -37.86 26.86 -6.69
N GLU A 580 -37.94 25.89 -7.60
CA GLU A 580 -38.73 24.65 -7.39
C GLU A 580 -37.89 23.46 -6.90
N ASP A 581 -36.57 23.58 -6.81
CA ASP A 581 -35.75 22.48 -6.30
C ASP A 581 -35.90 22.33 -4.77
N LYS A 582 -35.94 21.08 -4.30
CA LYS A 582 -36.16 20.74 -2.88
C LYS A 582 -35.12 21.35 -1.94
N GLY A 583 -33.89 21.57 -2.42
CA GLY A 583 -32.81 22.16 -1.64
C GLY A 583 -33.09 23.65 -1.36
N SER A 584 -33.33 24.41 -2.42
CA SER A 584 -33.74 25.82 -2.36
C SER A 584 -35.01 26.01 -1.52
N GLU A 585 -36.03 25.16 -1.70
CA GLU A 585 -37.27 25.20 -0.91
C GLU A 585 -36.99 24.99 0.59
N SER A 586 -36.15 24.01 0.93
CA SER A 586 -35.76 23.75 2.32
C SER A 586 -34.99 24.92 2.94
N CYS A 587 -34.05 25.50 2.19
CA CYS A 587 -33.33 26.71 2.60
C CYS A 587 -34.29 27.89 2.81
N PHE A 588 -35.26 28.10 1.92
CA PHE A 588 -36.23 29.17 2.03
C PHE A 588 -37.15 29.00 3.25
N ASN A 589 -37.59 27.77 3.53
CA ASN A 589 -38.37 27.46 4.73
C ASN A 589 -37.58 27.71 6.03
N ASN A 590 -36.30 27.32 6.08
CA ASN A 590 -35.43 27.67 7.20
C ASN A 590 -35.23 29.20 7.29
N GLY A 591 -35.11 29.90 6.16
CA GLY A 591 -35.03 31.36 6.07
C GLY A 591 -36.25 32.05 6.66
N LYS A 592 -37.47 31.59 6.34
CA LYS A 592 -38.72 32.07 6.96
C LYS A 592 -38.72 31.89 8.48
N PHE A 593 -38.28 30.72 8.95
CA PHE A 593 -38.19 30.46 10.39
C PHE A 593 -37.20 31.42 11.08
N ILE A 594 -36.00 31.59 10.51
CA ILE A 594 -34.99 32.54 11.00
C ILE A 594 -35.55 33.96 11.01
N ALA A 595 -36.18 34.41 9.91
CA ALA A 595 -36.77 35.72 9.79
C ALA A 595 -37.81 35.97 10.90
N GLY A 596 -38.69 34.99 11.16
CA GLY A 596 -39.64 35.06 12.27
C GLY A 596 -38.96 35.18 13.64
N MET A 597 -37.88 34.43 13.90
CA MET A 597 -37.12 34.54 15.15
C MET A 597 -36.43 35.90 15.30
N ILE A 598 -35.85 36.44 14.23
CA ILE A 598 -35.26 37.79 14.21
C ILE A 598 -36.31 38.84 14.56
N LEU A 599 -37.47 38.80 13.90
CA LEU A 599 -38.58 39.74 14.15
C LEU A 599 -39.08 39.67 15.59
N ASN A 600 -39.11 38.47 16.19
CA ASN A 600 -39.47 38.32 17.59
C ASN A 600 -38.42 38.91 18.54
N LEU A 601 -37.14 38.73 18.25
CA LEU A 601 -36.04 39.24 19.08
C LEU A 601 -35.94 40.76 19.08
N VAL A 602 -36.17 41.42 17.93
CA VAL A 602 -36.15 42.89 17.83
C VAL A 602 -37.47 43.54 18.25
N LYS A 603 -38.51 42.74 18.53
CA LYS A 603 -39.84 43.24 18.87
C LYS A 603 -39.80 43.99 20.20
N GLY A 604 -40.16 45.27 20.17
CA GLY A 604 -40.22 46.11 21.36
C GLY A 604 -38.88 46.69 21.80
N THR A 605 -37.82 46.58 20.99
CA THR A 605 -36.56 47.29 21.21
C THR A 605 -36.72 48.77 20.80
N GLU A 606 -36.39 49.72 21.69
CA GLU A 606 -36.62 51.17 21.46
C GLU A 606 -35.71 51.77 20.38
N TYR A 607 -34.46 51.30 20.27
CA TYR A 607 -33.49 51.79 19.29
C TYR A 607 -32.73 50.61 18.68
N LEU A 608 -32.79 50.50 17.35
CA LEU A 608 -31.99 49.56 16.56
C LEU A 608 -30.84 50.28 15.88
N THR A 609 -29.70 49.61 15.75
CA THR A 609 -28.60 50.05 14.89
C THR A 609 -29.02 50.04 13.41
N PRO A 610 -28.28 50.73 12.50
CA PRO A 610 -28.57 50.70 11.07
C PRO A 610 -28.56 49.27 10.50
N GLU A 611 -27.63 48.44 10.95
CA GLU A 611 -27.49 47.04 10.54
C GLU A 611 -28.67 46.19 11.04
N GLU A 612 -29.11 46.38 12.29
CA GLU A 612 -30.30 45.71 12.84
C GLU A 612 -31.58 46.15 12.13
N THR A 613 -31.70 47.42 11.78
CA THR A 613 -32.84 47.95 10.99
C THR A 613 -32.86 47.32 9.59
N LYS A 614 -31.69 47.17 8.94
CA LYS A 614 -31.57 46.47 7.66
C LYS A 614 -31.98 45.00 7.80
N LEU A 615 -31.52 44.32 8.85
CA LEU A 615 -31.84 42.93 9.13
C LEU A 615 -33.35 42.74 9.38
N GLU A 616 -33.99 43.62 10.16
CA GLU A 616 -35.44 43.62 10.39
C GLU A 616 -36.21 43.81 9.07
N THR A 617 -35.81 44.79 8.27
CA THR A 617 -36.45 45.08 6.97
C THR A 617 -36.36 43.87 6.05
N LEU A 618 -35.20 43.23 5.98
CA LEU A 618 -34.99 42.03 5.18
C LEU A 618 -35.82 40.85 5.67
N ALA A 619 -35.90 40.64 7.00
CA ALA A 619 -36.71 39.60 7.60
C ALA A 619 -38.22 39.75 7.26
N LYS A 620 -38.73 40.98 7.17
CA LYS A 620 -40.13 41.24 6.75
C LYS A 620 -40.43 40.77 5.31
N LEU A 621 -39.44 40.74 4.41
CA LEU A 621 -39.65 40.34 3.01
C LEU A 621 -39.91 38.84 2.79
N PHE A 622 -39.71 38.01 3.82
CA PHE A 622 -39.97 36.58 3.79
C PHE A 622 -41.45 36.21 3.96
N PHE A 623 -42.28 37.17 4.40
CA PHE A 623 -43.72 37.06 4.61
C PHE A 623 -44.46 37.98 3.64
#